data_AF-A0A9E3QA58-F1
#
_entry.id   AF-A0A9E3QA58-F1
#
_cell.length_a   1.000
_cell.length_b   1.000
_cell.length_c   1.000
_cell.angle_alpha   90.00
_cell.angle_beta   90.00
_cell.angle_gamma   90.00
#
_symmetry.space_group_name_H-M   'P 1'
#
loop_
_entity.id
_entity.type
_entity.pdbx_description
1 polymer ?
#
loop_
_entity_poly.entity_id
_entity_poly.type
_entity_poly.pdbx_seq_one_letter_code
_entity_poly.pdbx_strand_id
1 'polypeptide(L)'
;MHNKKFTIYKLLLPLLFIVYCLLFIGTNLALAADPPKPTEYTLLAPLPLNGLDKGKVDTANTKTFIPGLIKLIIAVAGALAVIMIMYGGIQYISTAAFEGKANARKTIEDALWGLLLAISAWLILNTINPALVSLNLNPEVQQIPEGNGVPWDPGEIGGGPGGIGQIPMTPEEIAADKEVRGRLTKAGVQINAGPCLKGEGYGCTNLNGLGEAAIQGLATLKGDCKCTVMVTGGTEPGPHKTHGVGKPIVDIANDAGFRSWMASKKFLTVDGTGAVIKLSSGRQAALTFEKAGQGNSTGDHWHSIF
;
A
#
# COMPACT_ATOMS: atom_id res chain seq x y z
N MET A 1 68.97 6.67 4.41
CA MET A 1 68.24 5.55 3.76
C MET A 1 66.75 5.83 3.85
N HIS A 2 66.16 6.41 2.80
CA HIS A 2 64.74 6.76 2.75
C HIS A 2 63.91 5.48 2.70
N ASN A 3 63.11 5.25 3.75
CA ASN A 3 62.43 3.99 4.01
C ASN A 3 61.27 3.82 3.00
N LYS A 4 61.56 3.27 1.82
CA LYS A 4 60.62 3.08 0.70
C LYS A 4 59.29 2.43 1.11
N LYS A 5 59.29 1.66 2.21
CA LYS A 5 58.08 1.08 2.82
C LYS A 5 57.06 2.14 3.28
N PHE A 6 57.50 3.28 3.83
CA PHE A 6 56.60 4.31 4.38
C PHE A 6 55.85 5.09 3.30
N THR A 7 56.46 5.31 2.14
CA THR A 7 55.81 5.97 0.99
C THR A 7 54.79 5.06 0.31
N ILE A 8 55.04 3.75 0.31
CA ILE A 8 54.14 2.72 -0.26
C ILE A 8 52.84 2.61 0.57
N TYR A 9 52.90 2.65 1.90
CA TYR A 9 51.69 2.62 2.74
C TYR A 9 50.82 3.87 2.62
N LYS A 10 51.40 5.06 2.37
CA LYS A 10 50.63 6.29 2.14
C LYS A 10 49.84 6.30 0.85
N LEU A 11 50.28 5.54 -0.16
CA LEU A 11 49.58 5.42 -1.45
C LEU A 11 48.62 4.22 -1.48
N LEU A 12 48.97 3.11 -0.80
CA LEU A 12 48.15 1.90 -0.75
C LEU A 12 46.94 2.02 0.17
N LEU A 13 47.05 2.71 1.31
CA LEU A 13 45.94 2.85 2.27
C LEU A 13 44.69 3.54 1.69
N PRO A 14 44.78 4.68 0.97
CA PRO A 14 43.59 5.28 0.36
C PRO A 14 43.05 4.47 -0.82
N LEU A 15 43.91 3.75 -1.55
CA LEU A 15 43.50 2.91 -2.67
C LEU A 15 42.75 1.66 -2.20
N LEU A 16 43.17 1.09 -1.06
CA LEU A 16 42.47 0.00 -0.38
C LEU A 16 41.14 0.46 0.23
N PHE A 17 41.06 1.71 0.71
CA PHE A 17 39.81 2.33 1.16
C PHE A 17 38.84 2.60 -0.01
N ILE A 18 39.34 3.04 -1.16
CA ILE A 18 38.53 3.25 -2.38
C ILE A 18 38.03 1.91 -2.95
N VAL A 19 38.86 0.87 -2.96
CA VAL A 19 38.45 -0.49 -3.36
C VAL A 19 37.44 -1.07 -2.37
N TYR A 20 37.62 -0.84 -1.06
CA TYR A 20 36.63 -1.20 -0.05
C TYR A 20 35.29 -0.46 -0.28
N CYS A 21 35.32 0.84 -0.57
CA CYS A 21 34.12 1.60 -0.94
C CYS A 21 33.48 1.05 -2.24
N LEU A 22 34.25 0.77 -3.29
CA LEU A 22 33.73 0.24 -4.56
C LEU A 22 33.14 -1.17 -4.40
N LEU A 23 33.71 -2.00 -3.52
CA LEU A 23 33.18 -3.33 -3.19
C LEU A 23 31.95 -3.27 -2.27
N PHE A 24 31.79 -2.21 -1.47
CA PHE A 24 30.60 -1.99 -0.62
C PHE A 24 29.46 -1.23 -1.32
N ILE A 25 29.74 -0.50 -2.41
CA ILE A 25 28.72 0.24 -3.18
C ILE A 25 27.99 -0.67 -4.20
N GLY A 26 28.53 -1.86 -4.51
CA GLY A 26 28.12 -2.64 -5.67
C GLY A 26 27.04 -3.73 -5.49
N THR A 27 26.59 -4.08 -4.28
CA THR A 27 25.58 -5.14 -4.10
C THR A 27 24.49 -4.73 -3.13
N ASN A 28 23.54 -3.92 -3.62
CA ASN A 28 22.19 -3.89 -3.05
C ASN A 28 21.33 -4.88 -3.85
N LEU A 29 21.44 -6.17 -3.53
CA LEU A 29 20.35 -7.10 -3.85
C LEU A 29 19.25 -6.81 -2.82
N ALA A 30 18.35 -5.90 -3.17
CA ALA A 30 17.17 -5.65 -2.36
C ALA A 30 16.28 -6.90 -2.41
N LEU A 31 16.32 -7.73 -1.36
CA LEU A 31 15.14 -8.53 -1.03
C LEU A 31 14.01 -7.53 -0.80
N ALA A 32 13.00 -7.59 -1.66
CA ALA A 32 11.76 -6.85 -1.47
C ALA A 32 11.10 -7.36 -0.19
N ALA A 33 11.41 -6.71 0.93
CA ALA A 33 10.55 -6.72 2.09
C ALA A 33 9.26 -6.01 1.69
N ASP A 34 8.11 -6.64 1.93
CA ASP A 34 6.81 -6.02 1.69
C ASP A 34 6.79 -4.65 2.40
N PRO A 35 6.38 -3.55 1.75
CA PRO A 35 6.13 -2.32 2.48
C PRO A 35 5.04 -2.63 3.52
N PRO A 36 5.31 -2.45 4.83
CA PRO A 36 4.26 -2.60 5.82
C PRO A 36 3.15 -1.62 5.45
N LYS A 37 1.88 -2.07 5.51
CA LYS A 37 0.76 -1.12 5.62
C LYS A 37 1.14 -0.12 6.73
N PRO A 38 0.82 1.18 6.61
CA PRO A 38 1.05 2.13 7.68
C PRO A 38 0.29 1.61 8.92
N THR A 39 1.00 0.90 9.79
CA THR A 39 0.56 0.61 11.13
C THR A 39 0.51 1.98 11.76
N GLU A 40 -0.70 2.51 11.92
CA GLU A 40 -0.88 3.61 12.85
C GLU A 40 -0.38 3.12 14.20
N TYR A 41 0.80 3.60 14.53
CA TYR A 41 1.49 3.29 15.76
C TYR A 41 1.09 4.37 16.75
N THR A 42 0.47 3.96 17.86
CA THR A 42 0.25 4.86 18.99
C THR A 42 1.60 5.16 19.64
N LEU A 43 1.96 6.44 19.65
CA LEU A 43 3.20 6.90 20.24
C LEU A 43 3.12 6.78 21.77
N LEU A 44 4.20 6.34 22.42
CA LEU A 44 4.29 6.32 23.89
C LEU A 44 4.18 7.73 24.50
N ALA A 45 4.52 8.75 23.71
CA ALA A 45 4.39 10.15 24.08
C ALA A 45 3.91 10.97 22.87
N PRO A 46 3.02 11.96 23.06
CA PRO A 46 2.62 12.87 22.00
C PRO A 46 3.82 13.68 21.49
N LEU A 47 4.10 13.63 20.19
CA LEU A 47 5.25 14.34 19.58
C LEU A 47 4.80 15.34 18.51
N PRO A 48 5.43 16.53 18.38
CA PRO A 48 5.10 17.51 17.35
C PRO A 48 5.73 17.17 15.98
N LEU A 49 5.33 16.04 15.40
CA LEU A 49 5.92 15.50 14.16
C LEU A 49 5.58 16.31 12.90
N ASN A 50 4.49 17.09 12.95
CA ASN A 50 4.03 17.93 11.83
C ASN A 50 4.59 19.37 11.86
N GLY A 51 5.48 19.66 12.80
CA GLY A 51 5.98 21.01 13.08
C GLY A 51 5.62 21.44 14.50
N LEU A 52 6.46 22.28 15.09
CA LEU A 52 6.28 22.79 16.46
C LEU A 52 5.00 23.65 16.60
N ASP A 53 4.51 24.19 15.49
CA ASP A 53 3.32 25.04 15.34
C ASP A 53 2.02 24.25 15.16
N LYS A 54 2.09 22.96 14.79
CA LYS A 54 0.93 22.15 14.39
C LYS A 54 0.42 21.17 15.46
N GLY A 55 0.87 21.34 16.69
CA GLY A 55 0.46 20.51 17.82
C GLY A 55 1.12 19.13 17.85
N LYS A 56 0.88 18.39 18.94
CA LYS A 56 1.40 17.04 19.15
C LYS A 56 0.45 16.04 18.51
N VAL A 57 1.00 14.96 17.95
CA VAL A 57 0.23 13.83 17.44
C VAL A 57 0.44 12.60 18.34
N ASP A 58 -0.61 11.78 18.47
CA ASP A 58 -0.61 10.57 19.31
C ASP A 58 -0.49 9.29 18.49
N THR A 59 -0.72 9.37 17.18
CA THR A 59 -0.56 8.28 16.22
C THR A 59 0.35 8.71 15.07
N ALA A 60 1.21 7.81 14.62
CA ALA A 60 2.09 8.05 13.48
C ALA A 60 2.28 6.78 12.66
N ASN A 61 2.60 6.94 11.38
CA ASN A 61 3.03 5.86 10.50
C ASN A 61 4.42 6.18 9.96
N THR A 62 5.05 5.28 9.21
CA THR A 62 6.41 5.49 8.69
C THR A 62 6.54 6.76 7.84
N LYS A 63 5.48 7.14 7.11
CA LYS A 63 5.46 8.33 6.25
C LYS A 63 5.41 9.63 7.04
N THR A 64 4.84 9.63 8.25
CA THR A 64 4.76 10.82 9.12
C THR A 64 5.86 10.83 10.19
N PHE A 65 6.22 9.66 10.72
CA PHE A 65 7.15 9.50 11.82
C PHE A 65 8.59 9.85 11.42
N ILE A 66 9.14 9.23 10.37
CA ILE A 66 10.55 9.42 10.00
C ILE A 66 10.81 10.85 9.52
N PRO A 67 10.03 11.41 8.55
CA PRO A 67 10.23 12.79 8.11
C PRO A 67 10.00 13.81 9.24
N GLY A 68 9.00 13.58 10.08
CA GLY A 68 8.69 14.44 11.22
C GLY A 68 9.79 14.42 12.28
N LEU A 69 10.34 13.24 12.57
CA LEU A 69 11.43 13.06 13.53
C LEU A 69 12.73 13.71 13.07
N ILE A 70 13.09 13.57 11.79
CA ILE A 70 14.27 14.23 11.22
C ILE A 70 14.15 15.75 11.37
N LYS A 71 12.98 16.32 11.04
CA LYS A 71 12.73 17.77 11.21
C LYS A 71 12.80 18.19 12.68
N LEU A 72 12.25 17.37 13.59
CA LEU A 72 12.29 17.63 15.03
C LEU A 72 13.73 17.64 15.57
N ILE A 73 14.56 16.68 15.17
CA ILE A 73 15.97 16.61 15.59
C ILE A 73 16.73 17.84 15.09
N ILE A 74 16.52 18.27 13.84
CA ILE A 74 17.17 19.47 13.29
C ILE A 74 16.70 20.73 14.05
N ALA A 75 15.41 20.83 14.38
CA ALA A 75 14.88 21.94 15.16
C ALA A 75 15.49 22.01 16.57
N VAL A 76 15.62 20.87 17.25
CA VAL A 76 16.28 20.76 18.56
C VAL A 76 17.77 21.10 18.45
N ALA A 77 18.46 20.60 17.43
CA ALA A 77 19.87 20.92 17.19
C ALA A 77 20.08 22.41 16.95
N GLY A 78 19.19 23.08 16.21
CA GLY A 78 19.21 24.53 16.01
C GLY A 78 19.03 25.30 17.32
N ALA A 79 18.05 24.90 18.16
CA ALA A 79 17.83 25.53 19.45
C ALA A 79 19.05 25.38 20.39
N LEU A 80 19.64 24.17 20.46
CA LEU A 80 20.84 23.92 21.25
C LEU A 80 22.06 24.69 20.74
N ALA A 81 22.22 24.79 19.41
CA ALA A 81 23.29 25.59 18.82
C ALA A 81 23.18 27.06 19.23
N VAL A 82 21.99 27.65 19.20
CA VAL A 82 21.75 29.03 19.65
C VAL A 82 22.12 29.22 21.12
N ILE A 83 21.75 28.28 22.00
CA ILE A 83 22.11 28.32 23.43
C ILE A 83 23.63 28.27 23.62
N MET A 84 24.31 27.36 22.93
CA MET A 84 25.77 27.20 23.04
C MET A 84 26.53 28.40 22.46
N ILE A 85 26.02 29.00 21.37
CA ILE A 85 26.56 30.24 20.81
C ILE A 85 26.39 31.39 21.80
N MET A 86 25.23 31.52 22.46
CA MET A 86 25.03 32.54 23.49
C MET A 86 25.97 32.32 24.69
N TYR A 87 26.11 31.07 25.16
CA TYR A 87 27.02 30.73 26.25
C TYR A 87 28.48 31.07 25.90
N GLY A 88 28.95 30.66 24.72
CA GLY A 88 30.28 31.02 24.23
C GLY A 88 30.45 32.53 24.02
N GLY A 89 29.41 33.23 23.56
CA GLY A 89 29.42 34.68 23.39
C GLY A 89 29.57 35.42 24.72
N ILE A 90 28.82 35.01 25.75
CA ILE A 90 28.96 35.54 27.11
C ILE A 90 30.37 35.26 27.63
N GLN A 91 30.85 34.02 27.52
CA GLN A 91 32.19 33.64 27.95
C GLN A 91 33.29 34.47 27.27
N TYR A 92 33.13 34.77 25.98
CA TYR A 92 34.10 35.54 25.21
C TYR A 92 34.21 37.00 25.68
N ILE A 93 33.08 37.64 26.02
CA ILE A 93 33.03 39.03 26.47
C ILE A 93 33.43 39.14 27.96
N SER A 94 33.09 38.15 28.78
CA SER A 94 33.34 38.18 30.22
C SER A 94 34.77 37.82 30.65
N THR A 95 35.61 37.30 29.75
CA THR A 95 36.99 36.90 30.08
C THR A 95 38.05 37.81 29.46
N ALA A 96 38.99 38.28 30.29
CA ALA A 96 40.16 39.03 29.83
C ALA A 96 41.33 38.12 29.42
N ALA A 97 41.33 36.86 29.88
CA ALA A 97 42.41 35.92 29.62
C ALA A 97 42.36 35.39 28.17
N PHE A 98 43.52 35.35 27.52
CA PHE A 98 43.65 34.86 26.14
C PHE A 98 43.13 33.42 25.98
N GLU A 99 43.43 32.55 26.94
CA GLU A 99 42.98 31.16 26.97
C GLU A 99 41.45 31.06 27.13
N GLY A 100 40.84 31.92 27.95
CA GLY A 100 39.38 31.97 28.10
C GLY A 100 38.68 32.36 26.79
N LYS A 101 39.26 33.30 26.03
CA LYS A 101 38.75 33.71 24.72
C LYS A 101 38.91 32.62 23.67
N ALA A 102 40.02 31.90 23.67
CA ALA A 102 40.26 30.76 22.79
C ALA A 102 39.24 29.64 23.06
N ASN A 103 38.98 29.33 24.34
CA ASN A 103 37.97 28.33 24.74
C ASN A 103 36.56 28.75 24.34
N ALA A 104 36.18 30.02 24.55
CA ALA A 104 34.89 30.55 24.15
C ALA A 104 34.66 30.47 22.63
N ARG A 105 35.70 30.83 21.84
CA ARG A 105 35.68 30.70 20.39
C ARG A 105 35.51 29.23 19.97
N LYS A 106 36.25 28.32 20.61
CA LYS A 106 36.13 26.89 20.35
C LYS A 106 34.70 26.39 20.61
N THR A 107 34.06 26.82 21.70
CA THR A 107 32.65 26.47 21.99
C THR A 107 31.70 26.92 20.89
N ILE A 108 31.88 28.14 20.36
CA ILE A 108 31.08 28.66 19.24
C ILE A 108 31.35 27.85 17.97
N GLU A 109 32.62 27.59 17.65
CA GLU A 109 33.01 26.80 16.47
C GLU A 109 32.46 25.38 16.54
N ASP A 110 32.57 24.70 17.68
CA ASP A 110 32.05 23.34 17.88
C ASP A 110 30.51 23.32 17.74
N ALA A 111 29.80 24.33 18.23
CA ALA A 111 28.36 24.47 18.03
C ALA A 111 27.97 24.66 16.55
N LEU A 112 28.74 25.46 15.81
CA LEU A 112 28.54 25.66 14.38
C LEU A 112 28.84 24.39 13.58
N TRP A 113 29.92 23.68 13.90
CA TRP A 113 30.26 22.41 13.26
C TRP A 113 29.21 21.34 13.54
N GLY A 114 28.67 21.28 14.76
CA GLY A 114 27.57 20.37 15.10
C GLY A 114 26.31 20.65 14.29
N LEU A 115 25.92 21.92 14.16
CA LEU A 115 24.77 22.32 13.35
C LEU A 115 25.00 22.05 11.85
N LEU A 116 26.19 22.38 11.34
CA LEU A 116 26.59 22.10 9.97
C LEU A 116 26.54 20.61 9.67
N LEU A 117 26.99 19.76 10.59
CA LEU A 117 26.92 18.31 10.46
C LEU A 117 25.47 17.83 10.36
N ALA A 118 24.58 18.32 11.22
CA ALA A 118 23.15 17.97 11.16
C ALA A 118 22.49 18.38 9.83
N ILE A 119 22.75 19.60 9.36
CA ILE A 119 22.20 20.11 8.09
C ILE A 119 22.81 19.38 6.89
N SER A 120 24.12 19.10 6.92
CA SER A 120 24.80 18.39 5.82
C SER A 120 24.35 16.94 5.73
N ALA A 121 24.09 16.25 6.84
CA ALA A 121 23.51 14.91 6.83
C ALA A 121 22.13 14.91 6.13
N TRP A 122 21.28 15.88 6.46
CA TRP A 122 20.00 16.09 5.78
C TRP A 122 20.19 16.42 4.29
N LEU A 123 21.13 17.30 3.96
CA LEU A 123 21.41 17.73 2.60
C LEU A 123 21.89 16.56 1.74
N ILE A 124 22.83 15.74 2.22
CA ILE A 124 23.32 14.55 1.51
C ILE A 124 22.19 13.58 1.23
N LEU A 125 21.36 13.27 2.24
CA LEU A 125 20.21 12.38 2.07
C LEU A 125 19.24 12.95 1.02
N ASN A 126 18.93 14.25 1.10
CA ASN A 126 18.03 14.94 0.18
C ASN A 126 18.60 15.05 -1.25
N THR A 127 19.91 15.20 -1.40
CA THR A 127 20.59 15.28 -2.70
C THR A 127 20.70 13.92 -3.38
N ILE A 128 20.99 12.85 -2.64
CA ILE A 128 21.05 11.49 -3.21
C ILE A 128 19.64 11.05 -3.61
N ASN A 129 18.67 11.20 -2.71
CA ASN A 129 17.28 10.92 -3.01
C ASN A 129 16.36 11.63 -1.99
N PRO A 130 15.57 12.63 -2.42
CA PRO A 130 14.66 13.33 -1.52
C PRO A 130 13.67 12.39 -0.83
N ALA A 131 13.34 11.23 -1.42
CA ALA A 131 12.48 10.23 -0.81
C ALA A 131 13.05 9.63 0.49
N LEU A 132 14.34 9.75 0.76
CA LEU A 132 14.94 9.31 2.04
C LEU A 132 14.58 10.24 3.20
N VAL A 133 14.23 11.48 2.88
CA VAL A 133 13.89 12.54 3.83
C VAL A 133 12.39 12.82 3.84
N SER A 134 11.75 12.74 2.68
CA SER A 134 10.30 12.77 2.48
C SER A 134 9.84 11.41 1.98
N LEU A 135 9.80 10.43 2.89
CA LEU A 135 9.34 9.06 2.60
C LEU A 135 7.88 9.06 2.15
N ASN A 136 7.67 9.24 0.86
CA ASN A 136 6.41 8.99 0.19
C ASN A 136 6.50 7.60 -0.44
N LEU A 137 6.32 6.58 0.39
CA LEU A 137 6.15 5.21 -0.07
C LEU A 137 4.74 5.06 -0.68
N ASN A 138 4.48 5.81 -1.74
CA ASN A 138 3.44 5.47 -2.69
C ASN A 138 4.15 4.74 -3.82
N PRO A 139 4.24 3.39 -3.79
CA PRO A 139 4.66 2.70 -5.00
C PRO A 139 3.66 3.15 -6.07
N GLU A 140 4.13 3.90 -7.05
CA GLU A 140 3.42 3.99 -8.30
C GLU A 140 3.31 2.55 -8.77
N VAL A 141 2.10 2.01 -8.67
CA VAL A 141 1.80 0.66 -9.13
C VAL A 141 2.22 0.70 -10.59
N GLN A 142 3.38 0.11 -10.90
CA GLN A 142 3.70 -0.17 -12.28
C GLN A 142 2.52 -1.00 -12.76
N GLN A 143 1.70 -0.40 -13.62
CA GLN A 143 0.65 -1.13 -14.29
C GLN A 143 1.37 -2.29 -14.95
N ILE A 144 1.09 -3.49 -14.46
CA ILE A 144 1.56 -4.70 -15.09
C ILE A 144 1.04 -4.56 -16.52
N PRO A 145 1.90 -4.60 -17.55
CA PRO A 145 1.43 -4.64 -18.94
C PRO A 145 0.34 -5.69 -18.97
N GLU A 146 -0.88 -5.31 -19.37
CA GLU A 146 -2.02 -6.21 -19.48
C GLU A 146 -1.50 -7.54 -20.03
N GLY A 147 -1.40 -8.53 -19.15
CA GLY A 147 -0.82 -9.80 -19.53
C GLY A 147 -1.79 -10.38 -20.52
N ASN A 148 -1.43 -10.33 -21.81
CA ASN A 148 -2.22 -10.67 -22.98
C ASN A 148 -3.52 -11.34 -22.59
N GLY A 149 -4.56 -10.51 -22.43
CA GLY A 149 -5.91 -11.02 -22.56
C GLY A 149 -5.91 -11.86 -23.81
N VAL A 150 -6.46 -13.07 -23.72
CA VAL A 150 -6.90 -13.76 -24.93
C VAL A 150 -7.58 -12.71 -25.82
N PRO A 151 -7.20 -12.56 -27.09
CA PRO A 151 -7.86 -11.63 -27.98
C PRO A 151 -9.37 -11.86 -27.86
N TRP A 152 -10.06 -10.88 -27.28
CA TRP A 152 -11.51 -10.87 -27.28
C TRP A 152 -11.90 -10.59 -28.72
N ASP A 153 -12.27 -11.66 -29.42
CA ASP A 153 -13.03 -11.58 -30.64
C ASP A 153 -14.44 -11.09 -30.26
N PRO A 154 -14.91 -9.96 -30.79
CA PRO A 154 -16.32 -9.55 -30.65
C PRO A 154 -17.30 -10.50 -31.39
N GLY A 155 -16.79 -11.56 -32.03
CA GLY A 155 -17.56 -12.58 -32.73
C GLY A 155 -18.42 -13.46 -31.82
N GLU A 156 -19.72 -13.15 -31.82
CA GLU A 156 -20.85 -14.02 -31.47
C GLU A 156 -21.10 -14.33 -29.98
N ILE A 157 -21.51 -13.30 -29.25
CA ILE A 157 -22.77 -13.41 -28.49
C ILE A 157 -23.74 -12.38 -29.07
N GLY A 158 -24.72 -12.88 -29.84
CA GLY A 158 -25.68 -12.09 -30.58
C GLY A 158 -26.44 -11.13 -29.67
N GLY A 159 -26.11 -9.84 -29.76
CA GLY A 159 -26.92 -8.76 -29.24
C GLY A 159 -28.19 -8.63 -30.08
N GLY A 160 -29.25 -9.33 -29.67
CA GLY A 160 -30.61 -8.97 -30.01
C GLY A 160 -31.06 -7.74 -29.20
N PRO A 161 -32.02 -6.94 -29.70
CA PRO A 161 -32.45 -5.71 -29.05
C PRO A 161 -33.32 -6.01 -27.82
N GLY A 162 -32.67 -6.27 -26.69
CA GLY A 162 -33.28 -6.41 -25.37
C GLY A 162 -32.20 -6.14 -24.33
N GLY A 163 -32.39 -5.11 -23.50
CA GLY A 163 -31.39 -4.65 -22.55
C GLY A 163 -30.99 -5.76 -21.58
N ILE A 164 -29.76 -6.24 -21.68
CA ILE A 164 -29.17 -7.24 -20.80
C ILE A 164 -29.14 -6.73 -19.35
N GLY A 165 -30.05 -7.26 -18.53
CA GLY A 165 -30.43 -6.70 -17.23
C GLY A 165 -31.90 -6.22 -17.18
N GLN A 166 -32.80 -6.82 -17.94
CA GLN A 166 -34.23 -6.56 -17.84
C GLN A 166 -34.87 -7.36 -16.69
N ILE A 167 -35.82 -6.74 -15.99
CA ILE A 167 -36.71 -7.45 -15.05
C ILE A 167 -38.15 -7.26 -15.54
N PRO A 168 -38.96 -8.34 -15.61
CA PRO A 168 -38.58 -9.74 -15.41
C PRO A 168 -37.66 -10.26 -16.52
N MET A 169 -36.80 -11.23 -16.17
CA MET A 169 -35.90 -11.88 -17.13
C MET A 169 -36.69 -12.66 -18.19
N THR A 170 -36.18 -12.68 -19.43
CA THR A 170 -36.76 -13.52 -20.50
C THR A 170 -36.47 -15.01 -20.27
N PRO A 171 -37.22 -15.93 -20.90
CA PRO A 171 -36.93 -17.37 -20.83
C PRO A 171 -35.49 -17.73 -21.23
N GLU A 172 -34.92 -17.02 -22.20
CA GLU A 172 -33.54 -17.20 -22.66
C GLU A 172 -32.53 -16.76 -21.60
N GLU A 173 -32.77 -15.61 -20.96
CA GLU A 173 -31.94 -15.13 -19.86
C GLU A 173 -31.99 -16.08 -18.65
N ILE A 174 -33.16 -16.66 -18.37
CA ILE A 174 -33.33 -17.67 -17.30
C ILE A 174 -32.53 -18.94 -17.62
N ALA A 175 -32.52 -19.38 -18.88
CA ALA A 175 -31.72 -20.52 -19.32
C ALA A 175 -30.22 -20.23 -19.17
N ALA A 176 -29.77 -19.03 -19.55
CA ALA A 176 -28.39 -18.59 -19.39
C ALA A 176 -27.97 -18.48 -17.91
N ASP A 177 -28.83 -17.95 -17.03
CA ASP A 177 -28.60 -17.96 -15.58
C ASP A 177 -28.42 -19.38 -15.05
N LYS A 178 -29.31 -20.30 -15.45
CA LYS A 178 -29.27 -21.70 -15.03
C LYS A 178 -27.97 -22.39 -15.44
N GLU A 179 -27.43 -22.08 -16.62
CA GLU A 179 -26.14 -22.61 -17.06
C GLU A 179 -24.99 -22.14 -16.15
N VAL A 180 -24.86 -20.83 -15.94
CA VAL A 180 -23.82 -20.25 -15.07
C VAL A 180 -23.96 -20.78 -13.65
N ARG A 181 -25.19 -20.84 -13.13
CA ARG A 181 -25.50 -21.40 -11.80
C ARG A 181 -25.09 -22.86 -11.69
N GLY A 182 -25.33 -23.66 -12.73
CA GLY A 182 -24.88 -25.05 -12.80
C GLY A 182 -23.36 -25.18 -12.74
N ARG A 183 -22.63 -24.31 -13.44
CA ARG A 183 -21.15 -24.27 -13.42
C ARG A 183 -20.60 -23.91 -12.05
N LEU A 184 -21.14 -22.88 -11.41
CA LEU A 184 -20.76 -22.45 -10.06
C LEU A 184 -21.08 -23.52 -9.01
N THR A 185 -22.27 -24.10 -9.07
CA THR A 185 -22.69 -25.16 -8.14
C THR A 185 -21.80 -26.40 -8.28
N LYS A 186 -21.43 -26.78 -9.51
CA LYS A 186 -20.48 -27.86 -9.77
C LYS A 186 -19.09 -27.59 -9.18
N ALA A 187 -18.66 -26.33 -9.14
CA ALA A 187 -17.44 -25.91 -8.45
C ALA A 187 -17.59 -25.82 -6.91
N GLY A 188 -18.80 -26.04 -6.38
CA GLY A 188 -19.10 -25.95 -4.94
C GLY A 188 -19.34 -24.54 -4.43
N VAL A 189 -19.57 -23.57 -5.32
CA VAL A 189 -19.99 -22.20 -5.00
C VAL A 189 -21.51 -22.19 -4.79
N GLN A 190 -21.95 -21.58 -3.70
CA GLN A 190 -23.37 -21.45 -3.37
C GLN A 190 -23.93 -20.14 -3.92
N ILE A 191 -25.25 -20.08 -4.09
CA ILE A 191 -25.96 -18.87 -4.49
C ILE A 191 -27.14 -18.71 -3.53
N ASN A 192 -27.28 -17.54 -2.94
CA ASN A 192 -28.29 -17.25 -1.91
C ASN A 192 -29.74 -17.29 -2.43
N ALA A 193 -29.98 -16.92 -3.69
CA ALA A 193 -31.31 -16.78 -4.26
C ALA A 193 -31.37 -17.19 -5.73
N GLY A 194 -32.59 -17.44 -6.23
CA GLY A 194 -32.87 -17.66 -7.65
C GLY A 194 -32.89 -16.35 -8.46
N PRO A 195 -33.03 -16.44 -9.80
CA PRO A 195 -33.07 -15.28 -10.68
C PRO A 195 -34.29 -14.37 -10.44
N CYS A 196 -34.20 -13.11 -10.86
CA CYS A 196 -35.25 -12.09 -10.71
C CYS A 196 -36.40 -12.31 -11.71
N LEU A 197 -37.42 -13.08 -11.30
CA LEU A 197 -38.54 -13.48 -12.17
C LEU A 197 -39.79 -12.58 -12.10
N LYS A 198 -39.91 -11.70 -11.10
CA LYS A 198 -41.19 -11.05 -10.72
C LYS A 198 -41.25 -9.53 -10.88
N GLY A 199 -40.32 -8.90 -11.60
CA GLY A 199 -40.31 -7.43 -11.75
C GLY A 199 -39.56 -6.68 -10.64
N GLU A 200 -39.09 -7.38 -9.61
CA GLU A 200 -38.34 -6.80 -8.48
C GLU A 200 -36.83 -7.10 -8.62
N GLY A 201 -36.00 -6.06 -8.52
CA GLY A 201 -34.53 -6.15 -8.62
C GLY A 201 -33.80 -6.37 -7.30
N TYR A 202 -34.51 -6.92 -6.32
CA TYR A 202 -34.01 -7.15 -4.96
C TYR A 202 -34.47 -8.52 -4.46
N GLY A 203 -33.68 -9.14 -3.57
CA GLY A 203 -34.00 -10.46 -3.01
C GLY A 203 -33.81 -11.64 -3.98
N CYS A 204 -33.16 -11.40 -5.12
CA CYS A 204 -32.85 -12.36 -6.16
C CYS A 204 -31.38 -12.22 -6.56
N THR A 205 -30.86 -13.24 -7.25
CA THR A 205 -29.50 -13.21 -7.78
C THR A 205 -29.42 -13.70 -9.22
N ASN A 206 -29.05 -12.78 -10.12
CA ASN A 206 -28.91 -13.02 -11.54
C ASN A 206 -27.44 -13.31 -11.88
N LEU A 207 -27.22 -14.28 -12.75
CA LEU A 207 -25.90 -14.71 -13.19
C LEU A 207 -25.79 -14.80 -14.71
N ASN A 208 -26.89 -14.55 -15.43
CA ASN A 208 -26.88 -14.51 -16.88
C ASN A 208 -25.88 -13.47 -17.36
N GLY A 209 -24.98 -13.89 -18.25
CA GLY A 209 -23.93 -13.03 -18.78
C GLY A 209 -22.87 -12.60 -17.75
N LEU A 210 -22.77 -13.24 -16.58
CA LEU A 210 -21.65 -13.03 -15.67
C LEU A 210 -20.32 -13.32 -16.39
N GLY A 211 -19.34 -12.44 -16.26
CA GLY A 211 -18.07 -12.59 -16.98
C GLY A 211 -17.37 -13.91 -16.65
N GLU A 212 -16.80 -14.57 -17.66
CA GLU A 212 -16.05 -15.82 -17.51
C GLU A 212 -14.93 -15.74 -16.47
N ALA A 213 -14.33 -14.55 -16.36
CA ALA A 213 -13.33 -14.25 -15.37
C ALA A 213 -13.87 -14.40 -13.93
N ALA A 214 -15.08 -13.92 -13.64
CA ALA A 214 -15.72 -14.13 -12.34
C ALA A 214 -16.07 -15.60 -12.10
N ILE A 215 -16.57 -16.32 -13.11
CA ILE A 215 -16.94 -17.74 -12.97
C ILE A 215 -15.71 -18.59 -12.60
N GLN A 216 -14.61 -18.42 -13.33
CA GLN A 216 -13.36 -19.14 -13.05
C GLN A 216 -12.70 -18.68 -11.74
N GLY A 217 -12.76 -17.38 -11.46
CA GLY A 217 -12.28 -16.78 -10.22
C GLY A 217 -12.98 -17.37 -9.00
N LEU A 218 -14.31 -17.40 -8.99
CA LEU A 218 -15.13 -17.99 -7.94
C LEU A 218 -14.86 -19.49 -7.74
N ALA A 219 -14.72 -20.25 -8.82
CA ALA A 219 -14.39 -21.68 -8.76
C ALA A 219 -13.01 -21.90 -8.13
N THR A 220 -12.02 -21.10 -8.51
CA THR A 220 -10.67 -21.17 -7.93
C THR A 220 -10.68 -20.75 -6.46
N LEU A 221 -11.38 -19.66 -6.14
CA LEU A 221 -11.54 -19.13 -4.79
C LEU A 221 -12.13 -20.18 -3.85
N LYS A 222 -13.16 -20.89 -4.30
CA LYS A 222 -13.78 -21.99 -3.55
C LYS A 222 -12.80 -23.14 -3.29
N GLY A 223 -11.98 -23.50 -4.28
CA GLY A 223 -10.93 -24.50 -4.14
C GLY A 223 -9.83 -24.08 -3.15
N ASP A 224 -9.42 -22.82 -3.20
CA ASP A 224 -8.33 -22.26 -2.38
C ASP A 224 -8.74 -22.04 -0.93
N CYS A 225 -10.00 -21.70 -0.69
CA CYS A 225 -10.51 -21.46 0.66
C CYS A 225 -11.03 -22.69 1.34
N LYS A 226 -11.57 -23.66 0.58
CA LYS A 226 -12.29 -24.81 1.13
C LYS A 226 -13.38 -24.40 2.13
N CYS A 227 -13.86 -23.17 2.00
CA CYS A 227 -14.81 -22.48 2.85
C CYS A 227 -16.11 -22.27 2.09
N THR A 228 -17.15 -21.75 2.74
CA THR A 228 -18.37 -21.36 2.02
C THR A 228 -18.09 -20.11 1.20
N VAL A 229 -18.23 -20.22 -0.12
CA VAL A 229 -18.28 -19.08 -1.04
C VAL A 229 -19.71 -19.03 -1.53
N MET A 230 -20.46 -18.00 -1.12
CA MET A 230 -21.85 -17.81 -1.49
C MET A 230 -21.98 -16.50 -2.25
N VAL A 231 -22.41 -16.57 -3.51
CA VAL A 231 -22.73 -15.39 -4.31
C VAL A 231 -24.06 -14.79 -3.82
N THR A 232 -24.05 -13.48 -3.59
CA THR A 232 -25.21 -12.71 -3.12
C THR A 232 -25.69 -11.65 -4.09
N GLY A 233 -24.87 -11.31 -5.09
CA GLY A 233 -25.19 -10.38 -6.17
C GLY A 233 -24.27 -10.63 -7.37
N GLY A 234 -24.78 -10.51 -8.59
CA GLY A 234 -24.09 -10.78 -9.84
C GLY A 234 -24.47 -9.78 -10.93
N THR A 235 -25.41 -10.13 -11.80
CA THR A 235 -25.81 -9.33 -12.95
C THR A 235 -27.19 -8.68 -12.78
N GLU A 236 -27.68 -8.56 -11.55
CA GLU A 236 -28.99 -7.95 -11.29
C GLU A 236 -28.97 -6.46 -11.66
N PRO A 237 -30.04 -5.93 -12.26
CA PRO A 237 -30.18 -4.52 -12.50
C PRO A 237 -30.60 -3.82 -11.19
N GLY A 238 -29.60 -3.33 -10.45
CA GLY A 238 -29.78 -2.63 -9.19
C GLY A 238 -29.25 -1.19 -9.21
N PRO A 239 -29.39 -0.44 -8.11
CA PRO A 239 -28.95 0.96 -8.02
C PRO A 239 -27.41 1.13 -7.99
N HIS A 240 -26.63 0.05 -8.09
CA HIS A 240 -25.16 0.07 -7.93
C HIS A 240 -24.54 -0.41 -9.24
N LYS A 241 -23.96 0.52 -10.00
CA LYS A 241 -23.45 0.29 -11.37
C LYS A 241 -22.11 -0.46 -11.42
N THR A 242 -21.67 -1.06 -10.32
CA THR A 242 -20.33 -1.65 -10.21
C THR A 242 -20.29 -3.01 -10.90
N HIS A 243 -21.24 -3.90 -10.62
CA HIS A 243 -21.40 -5.20 -11.28
C HIS A 243 -22.39 -5.15 -12.47
N GLY A 244 -22.49 -6.24 -13.24
CA GLY A 244 -23.31 -6.30 -14.46
C GLY A 244 -22.80 -7.29 -15.51
N VAL A 245 -23.57 -7.46 -16.58
CA VAL A 245 -23.26 -8.39 -17.68
C VAL A 245 -21.90 -8.08 -18.31
N GLY A 246 -21.12 -9.13 -18.58
CA GLY A 246 -19.78 -9.09 -19.13
C GLY A 246 -18.69 -8.69 -18.12
N LYS A 247 -19.06 -8.18 -16.94
CA LYS A 247 -18.09 -7.76 -15.93
C LYS A 247 -17.62 -8.93 -15.08
N PRO A 248 -16.34 -8.94 -14.67
CA PRO A 248 -15.81 -9.97 -13.78
C PRO A 248 -16.09 -9.62 -12.31
N ILE A 249 -17.27 -9.08 -12.00
CA ILE A 249 -17.59 -8.47 -10.71
C ILE A 249 -18.82 -9.15 -10.10
N VAL A 250 -18.73 -9.51 -8.82
CA VAL A 250 -19.75 -10.28 -8.10
C VAL A 250 -19.67 -10.00 -6.61
N ASP A 251 -20.79 -10.04 -5.91
CA ASP A 251 -20.84 -9.92 -4.46
C ASP A 251 -20.87 -11.29 -3.79
N ILE A 252 -20.06 -11.46 -2.75
CA ILE A 252 -19.92 -12.69 -1.98
C ILE A 252 -20.36 -12.42 -0.54
N ALA A 253 -21.13 -13.35 0.04
CA ALA A 253 -21.59 -13.27 1.42
C ALA A 253 -20.44 -13.14 2.41
N ASN A 254 -20.68 -12.40 3.50
CA ASN A 254 -19.75 -12.29 4.61
C ASN A 254 -19.76 -13.53 5.54
N ASP A 255 -19.52 -14.71 4.97
CA ASP A 255 -19.50 -15.98 5.71
C ASP A 255 -18.32 -16.07 6.70
N ALA A 256 -18.54 -16.69 7.86
CA ALA A 256 -17.52 -16.80 8.90
C ALA A 256 -16.27 -17.58 8.44
N GLY A 257 -16.45 -18.63 7.64
CA GLY A 257 -15.36 -19.40 7.05
C GLY A 257 -14.59 -18.60 6.01
N PHE A 258 -15.30 -17.87 5.14
CA PHE A 258 -14.67 -16.98 4.16
C PHE A 258 -13.86 -15.86 4.83
N ARG A 259 -14.42 -15.22 5.86
CA ARG A 259 -13.72 -14.20 6.66
C ARG A 259 -12.46 -14.73 7.32
N SER A 260 -12.53 -15.93 7.91
CA SER A 260 -11.38 -16.55 8.59
C SER A 260 -10.26 -16.88 7.58
N TRP A 261 -10.64 -17.38 6.41
CA TRP A 261 -9.70 -17.62 5.33
C TRP A 261 -9.09 -16.32 4.81
N MET A 262 -9.89 -15.29 4.54
CA MET A 262 -9.40 -13.97 4.15
C MET A 262 -8.41 -13.40 5.17
N ALA A 263 -8.72 -13.49 6.47
CA ALA A 263 -7.82 -13.06 7.54
C ALA A 263 -6.47 -13.81 7.56
N SER A 264 -6.43 -15.05 7.03
CA SER A 264 -5.21 -15.84 6.92
C SER A 264 -4.38 -15.55 5.66
N LYS A 265 -4.92 -14.78 4.69
CA LYS A 265 -4.25 -14.53 3.42
C LYS A 265 -3.26 -13.38 3.48
N LYS A 266 -2.16 -13.58 2.74
CA LYS A 266 -1.27 -12.49 2.36
C LYS A 266 -1.90 -11.76 1.18
N PHE A 267 -2.18 -10.48 1.38
CA PHE A 267 -2.76 -9.62 0.36
C PHE A 267 -1.66 -9.01 -0.53
N LEU A 268 -1.93 -8.91 -1.82
CA LEU A 268 -1.13 -8.21 -2.82
C LEU A 268 -1.26 -6.69 -2.67
N THR A 269 -2.48 -6.19 -2.44
CA THR A 269 -2.77 -4.77 -2.15
C THR A 269 -3.96 -4.67 -1.20
N VAL A 270 -4.08 -3.60 -0.40
CA VAL A 270 -5.26 -3.34 0.47
C VAL A 270 -5.54 -1.84 0.55
N ASP A 271 -6.79 -1.43 0.35
CA ASP A 271 -7.24 -0.04 0.29
C ASP A 271 -8.37 0.26 1.31
N GLY A 272 -8.11 0.12 2.62
CA GLY A 272 -9.02 0.56 3.69
C GLY A 272 -10.32 -0.25 3.84
N THR A 273 -10.92 -0.71 2.75
CA THR A 273 -12.09 -1.59 2.71
C THR A 273 -11.84 -2.84 1.85
N GLY A 274 -10.88 -2.84 0.92
CA GLY A 274 -10.63 -4.01 0.07
C GLY A 274 -9.21 -4.55 0.06
N ALA A 275 -9.06 -5.73 -0.54
CA ALA A 275 -7.83 -6.50 -0.55
C ALA A 275 -7.69 -7.34 -1.83
N VAL A 276 -6.55 -7.27 -2.49
CA VAL A 276 -6.24 -8.14 -3.64
C VAL A 276 -5.51 -9.38 -3.16
N ILE A 277 -5.91 -10.56 -3.63
CA ILE A 277 -5.23 -11.83 -3.35
C ILE A 277 -4.80 -12.50 -4.64
N LYS A 278 -3.75 -13.32 -4.57
CA LYS A 278 -3.40 -14.25 -5.64
C LYS A 278 -4.10 -15.58 -5.42
N LEU A 279 -4.84 -16.03 -6.42
CA LEU A 279 -5.46 -17.35 -6.45
C LEU A 279 -4.45 -18.42 -6.93
N SER A 280 -4.70 -19.69 -6.63
CA SER A 280 -3.84 -20.80 -7.06
C SER A 280 -3.70 -20.93 -8.57
N SER A 281 -4.70 -20.45 -9.33
CA SER A 281 -4.65 -20.34 -10.79
C SER A 281 -3.67 -19.29 -11.31
N GLY A 282 -3.07 -18.47 -10.43
CA GLY A 282 -2.21 -17.34 -10.80
C GLY A 282 -2.98 -16.04 -11.07
N ARG A 283 -4.32 -16.11 -11.14
CA ARG A 283 -5.21 -14.94 -11.23
C ARG A 283 -5.21 -14.13 -9.95
N GLN A 284 -5.65 -12.88 -10.05
CA GLN A 284 -5.83 -12.00 -8.91
C GLN A 284 -7.32 -11.80 -8.65
N ALA A 285 -7.71 -11.66 -7.38
CA ALA A 285 -9.05 -11.27 -7.00
C ALA A 285 -8.99 -10.06 -6.07
N ALA A 286 -9.65 -8.96 -6.44
CA ALA A 286 -9.83 -7.81 -5.57
C ALA A 286 -11.12 -7.99 -4.77
N LEU A 287 -11.05 -7.89 -3.44
CA LEU A 287 -12.14 -8.21 -2.52
C LEU A 287 -12.34 -7.04 -1.56
N THR A 288 -13.40 -6.28 -1.75
CA THR A 288 -13.76 -5.11 -0.94
C THR A 288 -14.91 -5.42 0.00
N PHE A 289 -14.67 -5.31 1.30
CA PHE A 289 -15.69 -5.49 2.32
C PHE A 289 -16.56 -4.23 2.42
N GLU A 290 -17.85 -4.37 2.14
CA GLU A 290 -18.84 -3.31 2.26
C GLU A 290 -19.74 -3.61 3.46
N LYS A 291 -19.84 -2.65 4.39
CA LYS A 291 -20.74 -2.75 5.55
C LYS A 291 -22.14 -2.26 5.21
N ALA A 292 -23.13 -2.84 5.88
CA ALA A 292 -24.50 -2.36 5.85
C ALA A 292 -24.56 -0.86 6.21
N GLY A 293 -25.21 -0.07 5.34
CA GLY A 293 -25.34 1.39 5.53
C GLY A 293 -24.14 2.22 5.08
N GLN A 294 -23.07 1.62 4.54
CA GLN A 294 -22.00 2.33 3.84
C GLN A 294 -22.36 2.45 2.36
N GLY A 295 -22.51 3.69 1.87
CA GLY A 295 -23.00 3.92 0.51
C GLY A 295 -24.45 3.43 0.36
N ASN A 296 -24.69 2.59 -0.63
CA ASN A 296 -26.01 1.98 -0.84
C ASN A 296 -26.08 0.50 -0.43
N SER A 297 -25.06 -0.02 0.26
CA SER A 297 -25.03 -1.42 0.69
C SER A 297 -26.14 -1.73 1.70
N THR A 298 -26.96 -2.72 1.39
CA THR A 298 -28.10 -3.17 2.20
C THR A 298 -27.71 -4.24 3.23
N GLY A 299 -26.46 -4.72 3.21
CA GLY A 299 -25.98 -5.77 4.11
C GLY A 299 -24.47 -5.97 4.01
N ASP A 300 -23.85 -6.57 5.03
CA ASP A 300 -22.42 -6.87 5.04
C ASP A 300 -22.06 -7.92 3.99
N HIS A 301 -21.21 -7.56 3.03
CA HIS A 301 -20.77 -8.46 1.95
C HIS A 301 -19.40 -8.08 1.39
N TRP A 302 -18.86 -8.93 0.52
CA TRP A 302 -17.59 -8.74 -0.18
C TRP A 302 -17.83 -8.47 -1.66
N HIS A 303 -17.57 -7.25 -2.09
CA HIS A 303 -17.52 -6.88 -3.50
C HIS A 303 -16.26 -7.43 -4.14
N SER A 304 -16.40 -8.30 -5.14
CA SER A 304 -15.30 -9.12 -5.67
C SER A 304 -15.08 -8.87 -7.15
N ILE A 305 -13.82 -8.69 -7.57
CA ILE A 305 -13.39 -8.46 -8.95
C ILE A 305 -12.32 -9.50 -9.31
N PHE A 306 -12.44 -10.20 -10.45
CA PHE A 306 -11.59 -11.35 -10.85
C PHE A 306 -10.88 -11.22 -12.20
#